data_AF-A0A8I6WPR3-F1
#
_entry.id   AF-A0A8I6WPR3-F1
#
_cell.length_a   1.000
_cell.length_b   1.000
_cell.length_c   1.000
_cell.angle_alpha   90.00
_cell.angle_beta   90.00
_cell.angle_gamma   90.00
#
_symmetry.space_group_name_H-M   'P 1'
#
loop_
_entity.id
_entity.type
_entity.pdbx_description
1 polymer ?
#
loop_
_entity_poly.entity_id
_entity_poly.type
_entity_poly.pdbx_seq_one_letter_code
_entity_poly.pdbx_strand_id
1 'polypeptide(L)'
;MSTLKLTIDKLSPTVQVDGLTSLRNLRIESLDIYSLLQLFTSDRDIRTLDLELPVAADRVDLYYAVTPDYLVRLLAKITEVKLSPRFSCELMSLLGICRNHESAGRLEKLLVHLPPSDITDCPFVPLLRGRAPSCEVTVLFHADTTDAVRQAAASVWPPFVGRLPSFPEITWQWGTWQ
;
A
#
# COMPACT_ATOMS: atom_id res chain seq x y z
N MET A 1 -15.96 18.67 1.23
CA MET A 1 -15.04 17.53 1.40
C MET A 1 -13.99 17.94 2.40
N SER A 2 -13.78 17.15 3.46
CA SER A 2 -12.76 17.44 4.48
C SER A 2 -11.57 16.53 4.24
N THR A 3 -10.38 17.13 4.12
CA THR A 3 -9.10 16.42 3.98
C THR A 3 -8.25 16.79 5.17
N LEU A 4 -7.74 15.78 5.88
CA LEU A 4 -6.84 15.97 7.01
C LEU A 4 -5.46 15.44 6.61
N LYS A 5 -4.46 16.33 6.61
CA LYS A 5 -3.05 15.96 6.45
C LYS A 5 -2.41 15.99 7.83
N LEU A 6 -1.97 14.83 8.32
CA LEU A 6 -1.32 14.70 9.62
C LEU A 6 0.15 14.31 9.44
N THR A 7 1.02 15.07 10.08
CA THR A 7 2.42 14.71 10.30
C THR A 7 2.60 14.73 11.81
N ILE A 8 2.79 13.55 12.41
CA ILE A 8 2.90 13.38 13.86
C ILE A 8 4.16 12.57 14.10
N ASP A 9 5.14 13.14 14.79
CA ASP A 9 6.43 12.50 15.03
C ASP A 9 6.34 11.41 16.11
N LYS A 10 5.46 11.60 17.12
CA LYS A 10 5.19 10.61 18.17
C LYS A 10 3.82 10.85 18.80
N LEU A 11 3.01 9.81 18.91
CA LEU A 11 1.75 9.86 19.66
C LEU A 11 1.99 9.55 21.14
N SER A 12 1.28 10.27 22.02
CA SER A 12 1.17 9.83 23.41
C SER A 12 0.12 8.70 23.52
N PRO A 13 0.19 7.84 24.56
CA PRO A 13 -0.77 6.75 24.75
C PRO A 13 -2.22 7.19 24.96
N THR A 14 -2.47 8.48 25.14
CA THR A 14 -3.75 9.07 25.56
C THR A 14 -4.51 9.74 24.41
N VAL A 15 -4.02 9.65 23.17
CA VAL A 15 -4.66 10.31 22.03
C VAL A 15 -5.96 9.59 21.67
N GLN A 16 -7.07 10.30 21.82
CA GLN A 16 -8.38 9.90 21.32
C GLN A 16 -8.74 10.76 20.11
N VAL A 17 -9.26 10.12 19.06
CA VAL A 17 -9.70 10.79 17.84
C VAL A 17 -11.23 10.76 17.79
N ASP A 18 -11.88 11.58 18.59
CA ASP A 18 -13.34 11.70 18.57
C ASP A 18 -13.80 12.75 17.55
N GLY A 19 -15.00 12.56 16.98
CA GLY A 19 -15.65 13.57 16.12
C GLY A 19 -15.26 13.58 14.64
N LEU A 20 -14.27 12.80 14.20
CA LEU A 20 -13.91 12.67 12.77
C LEU A 20 -14.75 11.59 12.04
N THR A 21 -16.07 11.57 12.25
CA THR A 21 -16.97 10.55 11.66
C THR A 21 -17.15 10.70 10.14
N SER A 22 -16.92 11.91 9.61
CA SER A 22 -17.01 12.19 8.18
C SER A 22 -15.66 12.12 7.45
N LEU A 23 -14.58 11.72 8.13
CA LEU A 23 -13.26 11.62 7.50
C LEU A 23 -13.27 10.45 6.51
N ARG A 24 -13.03 10.76 5.23
CA ARG A 24 -12.98 9.76 4.16
C ARG A 24 -11.62 9.62 3.52
N ASN A 25 -10.80 10.68 3.60
CA ASN A 25 -9.47 10.72 3.00
C ASN A 25 -8.45 10.97 4.11
N LEU A 26 -7.47 10.09 4.23
CA LEU A 26 -6.43 10.17 5.25
C LEU A 26 -5.06 10.04 4.59
N ARG A 27 -4.17 10.98 4.87
CA ARG A 27 -2.75 10.87 4.57
C ARG A 27 -1.96 10.79 5.86
N ILE A 28 -1.12 9.77 5.98
CA ILE A 28 -0.20 9.56 7.11
C ILE A 28 1.22 9.60 6.58
N GLU A 29 2.04 10.46 7.19
CA GLU A 29 3.49 10.49 7.04
C GLU A 29 4.09 10.51 8.45
N SER A 30 4.58 9.37 8.93
CA SER A 30 5.02 9.22 10.33
C SER A 30 5.92 8.00 10.55
N LEU A 31 6.78 8.08 11.57
CA LEU A 31 7.52 6.95 12.13
C LEU A 31 6.61 6.03 12.97
N ASP A 32 5.55 6.57 13.56
CA ASP A 32 4.59 5.84 14.41
C ASP A 32 3.35 5.43 13.61
N ILE A 33 3.58 4.92 12.41
CA ILE A 33 2.51 4.59 11.46
C ILE A 33 1.56 3.53 12.03
N TYR A 34 2.04 2.61 12.85
CA TYR A 34 1.21 1.58 13.49
C TYR A 34 0.12 2.19 14.37
N SER A 35 0.51 3.07 15.30
CA SER A 35 -0.42 3.70 16.22
C SER A 35 -1.44 4.56 15.47
N LEU A 36 -1.01 5.27 14.43
CA LEU A 36 -1.90 6.06 13.57
C LEU A 36 -2.88 5.18 12.79
N LEU A 37 -2.42 4.08 12.21
CA LEU A 37 -3.31 3.14 11.54
C LEU A 37 -4.36 2.62 12.51
N GLN A 38 -3.98 2.19 13.73
CA GLN A 38 -4.95 1.73 14.73
C GLN A 38 -6.02 2.78 15.06
N LEU A 39 -5.62 4.05 15.25
CA LEU A 39 -6.52 5.13 15.66
C LEU A 39 -7.51 5.53 14.56
N PHE A 40 -7.07 5.60 13.31
CA PHE A 40 -7.85 6.21 12.24
C PHE A 40 -8.53 5.22 11.30
N THR A 41 -8.07 3.96 11.28
CA THR A 41 -8.57 2.97 10.31
C THR A 41 -9.37 1.83 10.94
N SER A 42 -9.32 1.65 12.26
CA SER A 42 -10.20 0.72 12.98
C SER A 42 -11.63 1.28 13.00
N ASP A 43 -12.56 0.57 12.37
CA ASP A 43 -14.01 0.83 12.38
C ASP A 43 -14.48 2.16 11.78
N ARG A 44 -13.66 2.81 10.93
CA ARG A 44 -14.04 4.03 10.20
C ARG A 44 -14.15 3.80 8.71
N ASP A 45 -15.07 4.53 8.08
CA ASP A 45 -15.32 4.50 6.63
C ASP A 45 -14.26 5.33 5.86
N ILE A 46 -12.98 5.03 6.10
CA ILE A 46 -11.87 5.61 5.33
C ILE A 46 -11.92 5.02 3.93
N ARG A 47 -12.21 5.89 2.96
CA ARG A 47 -12.25 5.53 1.55
C ARG A 47 -10.86 5.56 0.93
N THR A 48 -10.10 6.61 1.20
CA THR A 48 -8.77 6.81 0.60
C THR A 48 -7.72 6.93 1.68
N LEU A 49 -6.67 6.10 1.59
CA LEU A 49 -5.52 6.08 2.49
C LEU A 49 -4.24 6.34 1.68
N ASP A 50 -3.49 7.37 2.04
CA ASP A 50 -2.17 7.70 1.50
C ASP A 50 -1.13 7.49 2.61
N LEU A 51 -0.17 6.58 2.38
CA LEU A 51 0.89 6.25 3.33
C LEU A 51 2.25 6.67 2.79
N GLU A 52 3.01 7.37 3.62
CA GLU A 52 4.39 7.73 3.37
C GLU A 52 5.24 7.54 4.64
N LEU A 53 6.54 7.33 4.46
CA LEU A 53 7.53 7.36 5.54
C LEU A 53 8.34 8.66 5.51
N PRO A 54 8.61 9.28 6.66
CA PRO A 54 9.46 10.47 6.72
C PRO A 54 10.91 10.15 6.35
N VAL A 55 11.70 11.19 6.04
CA VAL A 55 13.08 11.02 5.57
C VAL A 55 13.96 10.27 6.57
N ALA A 56 13.68 10.46 7.85
CA ALA A 56 14.43 9.88 8.97
C ALA A 56 14.06 8.42 9.29
N ALA A 57 13.07 7.83 8.61
CA ALA A 57 12.66 6.45 8.85
C ALA A 57 13.74 5.47 8.41
N ASP A 58 14.09 4.52 9.28
CA ASP A 58 14.90 3.36 8.91
C ASP A 58 13.99 2.22 8.42
N ARG A 59 14.51 1.39 7.51
CA ARG A 59 13.84 0.22 6.94
C ARG A 59 13.33 -0.75 8.01
N VAL A 60 14.14 -0.89 9.05
CA VAL A 60 13.92 -1.81 10.15
C VAL A 60 12.71 -1.40 10.99
N ASP A 61 12.40 -0.10 11.03
CA ASP A 61 11.34 0.45 11.87
C ASP A 61 9.95 -0.02 11.43
N LEU A 62 9.69 -0.16 10.12
CA LEU A 62 8.37 -0.56 9.62
C LEU A 62 8.03 -2.02 9.97
N TYR A 63 9.02 -2.93 9.86
CA TYR A 63 8.84 -4.35 10.19
C TYR A 63 8.49 -4.56 11.66
N TYR A 64 9.16 -3.81 12.57
CA TYR A 64 8.90 -3.90 14.00
C TYR A 64 7.64 -3.13 14.41
N ALA A 65 7.31 -2.05 13.70
CA ALA A 65 6.11 -1.26 13.98
C ALA A 65 4.84 -2.04 13.64
N VAL A 66 4.81 -2.78 12.52
CA VAL A 66 3.60 -3.44 12.04
C VAL A 66 3.91 -4.86 11.56
N THR A 67 3.14 -5.85 12.02
CA THR A 67 3.24 -7.20 11.43
C THR A 67 2.79 -7.14 9.95
N PRO A 68 3.54 -7.73 9.00
CA PRO A 68 3.22 -7.67 7.58
C PRO A 68 1.78 -8.12 7.26
N ASP A 69 1.32 -9.17 7.96
CA ASP A 69 -0.02 -9.72 7.82
C ASP A 69 -1.13 -8.74 8.24
N TYR A 70 -0.92 -8.00 9.34
CA TYR A 70 -1.88 -6.99 9.77
C TYR A 70 -2.01 -5.88 8.74
N LEU A 71 -0.87 -5.41 8.21
CA LEU A 71 -0.86 -4.36 7.20
C LEU A 71 -1.58 -4.78 5.93
N VAL A 72 -1.33 -5.99 5.41
CA VAL A 72 -2.03 -6.53 4.24
C VAL A 72 -3.54 -6.56 4.47
N ARG A 73 -3.98 -7.09 5.62
CA ARG A 73 -5.41 -7.16 5.98
C ARG A 73 -6.06 -5.78 6.10
N LEU A 74 -5.33 -4.80 6.61
CA LEU A 74 -5.83 -3.45 6.77
C LEU A 74 -5.96 -2.72 5.44
N LEU A 75 -4.91 -2.74 4.61
CA LEU A 75 -4.92 -2.14 3.28
C LEU A 75 -5.99 -2.79 2.40
N ALA A 76 -6.19 -4.11 2.55
CA ALA A 76 -7.28 -4.82 1.93
C ALA A 76 -8.69 -4.45 2.48
N LYS A 77 -8.86 -3.54 3.44
CA LYS A 77 -10.19 -3.04 3.83
C LYS A 77 -10.49 -1.64 3.29
N ILE A 78 -9.48 -0.90 2.83
CA ILE A 78 -9.61 0.46 2.30
C ILE A 78 -9.93 0.41 0.81
N THR A 79 -10.83 1.28 0.32
CA THR A 79 -11.25 1.34 -1.09
C THR A 79 -10.17 1.87 -2.03
N GLU A 80 -9.40 2.88 -1.63
CA GLU A 80 -8.33 3.44 -2.43
C GLU A 80 -7.07 3.57 -1.57
N VAL A 81 -5.99 2.89 -1.94
CA VAL A 81 -4.70 2.96 -1.24
C VAL A 81 -3.66 3.58 -2.16
N LYS A 82 -2.94 4.56 -1.63
CA LYS A 82 -1.78 5.18 -2.24
C LYS A 82 -0.57 4.90 -1.37
N LEU A 83 0.40 4.22 -1.94
CA LEU A 83 1.68 3.95 -1.30
C LEU A 83 2.69 4.90 -1.91
N SER A 84 3.12 5.88 -1.14
CA SER A 84 4.12 6.85 -1.58
C SER A 84 5.52 6.21 -1.63
N PRO A 85 6.53 6.82 -2.28
CA PRO A 85 7.81 6.19 -2.60
C PRO A 85 8.53 5.46 -1.46
N ARG A 86 8.73 6.09 -0.30
CA ARG A 86 9.52 5.47 0.78
C ARG A 86 8.73 4.34 1.41
N PHE A 87 7.44 4.55 1.65
CA PHE A 87 6.58 3.48 2.17
C PHE A 87 6.52 2.28 1.21
N SER A 88 6.44 2.52 -0.10
CA SER A 88 6.42 1.45 -1.12
C SER A 88 7.72 0.64 -1.12
N CYS A 89 8.88 1.31 -1.04
CA CYS A 89 10.19 0.68 -0.93
C CYS A 89 10.23 -0.33 0.23
N GLU A 90 9.80 0.09 1.41
CA GLU A 90 9.81 -0.75 2.59
C GLU A 90 8.75 -1.86 2.53
N LEU A 91 7.54 -1.54 2.06
CA LEU A 91 6.46 -2.51 1.95
C LEU A 91 6.83 -3.69 1.03
N MET A 92 7.51 -3.48 -0.09
CA MET A 92 7.87 -4.59 -0.98
C MET A 92 8.75 -5.63 -0.29
N SER A 93 9.69 -5.18 0.54
CA SER A 93 10.53 -6.07 1.35
C SER A 93 9.68 -6.92 2.32
N LEU A 94 8.61 -6.33 2.86
CA LEU A 94 7.66 -7.00 3.75
C LEU A 94 6.72 -7.97 3.01
N LEU A 95 6.29 -7.62 1.80
CA LEU A 95 5.35 -8.46 1.05
C LEU A 95 5.99 -9.77 0.58
N GLY A 96 7.31 -9.77 0.34
CA GLY A 96 8.06 -10.98 0.00
C GLY A 96 8.07 -12.05 1.10
N ILE A 97 7.79 -11.67 2.35
CA ILE A 97 7.73 -12.59 3.50
C ILE A 97 6.30 -12.92 3.96
N CYS A 98 5.28 -12.24 3.44
CA CYS A 98 3.87 -12.51 3.73
C CYS A 98 3.47 -13.90 3.20
N ARG A 99 3.02 -14.79 4.09
CA ARG A 99 2.51 -16.12 3.72
C ARG A 99 0.99 -16.14 3.84
N ASN A 100 0.32 -16.35 2.70
CA ASN A 100 -1.10 -16.70 2.55
C ASN A 100 -2.10 -15.92 3.42
N HIS A 101 -2.78 -14.94 2.81
CA HIS A 101 -4.05 -14.44 3.35
C HIS A 101 -5.11 -14.42 2.26
N GLU A 102 -6.22 -15.11 2.52
CA GLU A 102 -7.50 -14.78 1.91
C GLU A 102 -8.09 -13.66 2.76
N SER A 103 -8.13 -12.45 2.20
CA SER A 103 -8.75 -11.31 2.89
C SER A 103 -9.85 -10.75 2.00
N ALA A 104 -11.11 -11.05 2.32
CA ALA A 104 -12.25 -10.41 1.66
C ALA A 104 -12.12 -8.88 1.83
N GLY A 105 -11.95 -8.16 0.72
CA GLY A 105 -11.55 -6.76 0.78
C GLY A 105 -12.37 -5.78 -0.08
N ARG A 106 -12.32 -4.46 0.25
CA ARG A 106 -12.90 -3.31 -0.51
C ARG A 106 -12.08 -2.38 -1.47
N LEU A 107 -10.75 -2.17 -1.39
CA LEU A 107 -9.77 -1.80 -2.46
C LEU A 107 -10.25 -2.05 -3.90
N GLU A 108 -10.67 -0.95 -4.49
CA GLU A 108 -10.94 -0.80 -5.90
C GLU A 108 -9.74 -0.16 -6.60
N LYS A 109 -8.90 0.59 -5.88
CA LYS A 109 -7.72 1.26 -6.47
C LYS A 109 -6.48 1.14 -5.62
N LEU A 110 -5.38 0.77 -6.25
CA LEU A 110 -4.06 0.73 -5.65
C LEU A 110 -3.09 1.57 -6.50
N LEU A 111 -2.45 2.56 -5.90
CA LEU A 111 -1.34 3.30 -6.51
C LEU A 111 -0.06 3.00 -5.76
N VAL A 112 0.97 2.54 -6.47
CA VAL A 112 2.28 2.23 -5.90
C VAL A 112 3.41 2.95 -6.63
N HIS A 113 4.39 3.41 -5.87
CA HIS A 113 5.63 4.00 -6.40
C HIS A 113 6.75 2.98 -6.27
N LEU A 114 7.19 2.40 -7.38
CA LEU A 114 8.29 1.45 -7.39
C LEU A 114 9.63 2.19 -7.46
N PRO A 115 10.53 1.99 -6.48
CA PRO A 115 11.90 2.44 -6.55
C PRO A 115 12.68 1.68 -7.64
N PRO A 116 13.87 2.17 -8.02
CA PRO A 116 14.78 1.43 -8.89
C PRO A 116 15.02 0.03 -8.32
N SER A 117 14.68 -1.00 -9.10
CA SER A 117 14.81 -2.39 -8.69
C SER A 117 14.81 -3.31 -9.90
N ASP A 118 15.34 -4.51 -9.72
CA ASP A 118 15.37 -5.58 -10.73
C ASP A 118 14.23 -6.60 -10.51
N ILE A 119 13.14 -6.17 -9.87
CA ILE A 119 12.03 -7.05 -9.52
C ILE A 119 11.27 -7.45 -10.79
N THR A 120 11.22 -8.76 -11.04
CA THR A 120 10.52 -9.35 -12.19
C THR A 120 9.16 -9.94 -11.81
N ASP A 121 8.93 -10.28 -10.55
CA ASP A 121 7.66 -10.80 -10.03
C ASP A 121 6.84 -9.71 -9.35
N CYS A 122 5.51 -9.79 -9.45
CA CYS A 122 4.60 -8.80 -8.85
C CYS A 122 4.67 -8.81 -7.31
N PRO A 123 5.21 -7.78 -6.63
CA PRO A 123 5.41 -7.84 -5.18
C PRO A 123 4.11 -7.68 -4.38
N PHE A 124 3.07 -7.09 -4.96
CA PHE A 124 1.79 -6.79 -4.29
C PHE A 124 0.72 -7.86 -4.48
N VAL A 125 1.11 -9.07 -4.93
CA VAL A 125 0.24 -10.27 -4.94
C VAL A 125 -0.57 -10.43 -3.64
N PRO A 126 0.02 -10.29 -2.43
CA PRO A 126 -0.73 -10.50 -1.19
C PRO A 126 -1.90 -9.51 -0.98
N LEU A 127 -1.80 -8.29 -1.53
CA LEU A 127 -2.87 -7.27 -1.45
C LEU A 127 -4.02 -7.55 -2.43
N LEU A 128 -3.71 -8.25 -3.52
CA LEU A 128 -4.65 -8.53 -4.60
C LEU A 128 -5.35 -9.89 -4.45
N ARG A 129 -4.74 -10.83 -3.71
CA ARG A 129 -5.22 -12.23 -3.55
C ARG A 129 -6.63 -12.38 -2.97
N GLY A 130 -7.18 -11.38 -2.30
CA GLY A 130 -8.46 -11.48 -1.59
C GLY A 130 -9.66 -10.78 -2.26
N ARG A 131 -9.55 -10.37 -3.54
CA ARG A 131 -10.47 -9.36 -4.11
C ARG A 131 -11.26 -9.71 -5.34
N ALA A 132 -12.37 -8.97 -5.38
CA ALA A 132 -13.39 -8.83 -6.39
C ALA A 132 -12.84 -8.43 -7.77
N PRO A 133 -13.56 -8.82 -8.83
CA PRO A 133 -13.18 -8.79 -10.26
C PRO A 133 -12.95 -7.39 -10.91
N SER A 134 -12.42 -6.38 -10.20
CA SER A 134 -12.36 -5.01 -10.78
C SER A 134 -11.35 -4.04 -10.17
N CYS A 135 -10.26 -4.51 -9.55
CA CYS A 135 -9.27 -3.60 -8.96
C CYS A 135 -8.46 -2.87 -10.05
N GLU A 136 -8.31 -1.54 -9.94
CA GLU A 136 -7.39 -0.75 -10.74
C GLU A 136 -6.05 -0.61 -10.02
N VAL A 137 -4.97 -1.03 -10.67
CA VAL A 137 -3.60 -0.94 -10.12
C VAL A 137 -2.79 0.00 -10.99
N THR A 138 -2.40 1.13 -10.41
CA THR A 138 -1.45 2.08 -11.01
C THR A 138 -0.06 1.86 -10.43
N VAL A 139 0.89 1.53 -11.29
CA VAL A 139 2.29 1.36 -10.94
C VAL A 139 3.09 2.50 -11.55
N LEU A 140 3.70 3.32 -10.70
CA LEU A 140 4.63 4.36 -11.11
C LEU A 140 6.07 3.83 -10.92
N PHE A 141 6.81 3.65 -12.00
CA PHE A 141 8.23 3.27 -11.94
C PHE A 141 9.11 4.49 -11.72
N HIS A 142 10.17 4.37 -10.93
CA HIS A 142 11.16 5.44 -10.83
C HIS A 142 11.81 5.67 -12.20
N ALA A 143 12.20 6.92 -12.49
CA ALA A 143 12.84 7.28 -13.75
C ALA A 143 14.07 6.40 -14.07
N ASP A 144 14.82 6.01 -13.04
CA ASP A 144 16.01 5.16 -13.18
C ASP A 144 15.71 3.65 -13.34
N THR A 145 14.44 3.22 -13.29
CA THR A 145 14.08 1.81 -13.54
C THR A 145 14.27 1.48 -15.02
N THR A 146 15.03 0.42 -15.31
CA THR A 146 15.34 -0.01 -16.67
C THR A 146 14.10 -0.40 -17.48
N ASP A 147 14.17 -0.19 -18.80
CA ASP A 147 13.08 -0.58 -19.71
C ASP A 147 12.82 -2.09 -19.71
N ALA A 148 13.85 -2.91 -19.50
CA ALA A 148 13.70 -4.36 -19.39
C ALA A 148 12.79 -4.75 -18.21
N VAL A 149 12.94 -4.10 -17.05
CA VAL A 149 12.09 -4.33 -15.88
C VAL A 149 10.67 -3.84 -16.14
N ARG A 150 10.50 -2.66 -16.75
CA ARG A 150 9.18 -2.12 -17.11
C ARG A 150 8.43 -3.05 -18.07
N GLN A 151 9.12 -3.58 -19.08
CA GLN A 151 8.57 -4.54 -20.05
C GLN A 151 8.25 -5.89 -19.40
N ALA A 152 9.12 -6.40 -18.53
CA ALA A 152 8.87 -7.62 -17.78
C ALA A 152 7.63 -7.46 -16.88
N ALA A 153 7.50 -6.37 -16.15
CA ALA A 153 6.33 -6.08 -15.33
C ALA A 153 5.03 -6.03 -16.15
N ALA A 154 5.03 -5.30 -17.26
CA ALA A 154 3.86 -5.17 -18.14
C ALA A 154 3.45 -6.49 -18.81
N SER A 155 4.39 -7.41 -19.05
CA SER A 155 4.13 -8.68 -19.72
C SER A 155 3.87 -9.85 -18.76
N VAL A 156 4.48 -9.86 -17.58
CA VAL A 156 4.43 -10.98 -16.63
C VAL A 156 3.36 -10.78 -15.57
N TRP A 157 3.21 -9.57 -15.03
CA TRP A 157 2.33 -9.36 -13.87
C TRP A 157 0.84 -9.47 -14.18
N PRO A 158 0.32 -8.91 -15.29
CA PRO A 158 -1.10 -9.07 -15.62
C PRO A 158 -1.54 -10.53 -15.85
N PRO A 159 -0.80 -11.38 -16.58
CA PRO A 159 -1.19 -12.78 -16.75
C PRO A 159 -0.76 -13.70 -15.60
N PHE A 160 0.27 -13.36 -14.82
CA PHE A 160 0.83 -14.22 -13.76
C PHE A 160 1.06 -13.45 -12.45
N VAL A 161 0.01 -13.32 -11.65
CA VAL A 161 0.13 -12.86 -10.26
C VAL A 161 0.50 -14.07 -9.37
N GLY A 162 1.78 -14.44 -9.38
CA GLY A 162 2.38 -15.40 -8.43
C GLY A 162 2.01 -16.88 -8.62
N ARG A 163 2.32 -17.47 -9.80
CA ARG A 163 1.99 -18.88 -10.19
C ARG A 163 0.51 -19.29 -9.99
N LEU A 164 -0.36 -18.34 -9.74
CA LEU A 164 -1.79 -18.55 -9.60
C LEU A 164 -2.50 -18.12 -10.89
N PRO A 165 -3.65 -18.73 -11.24
CA PRO A 165 -4.42 -18.34 -12.41
C PRO A 165 -4.73 -16.85 -12.36
N SER A 166 -4.53 -16.20 -13.50
CA SER A 166 -4.77 -14.80 -13.81
C SER A 166 -5.87 -14.12 -12.99
N PHE A 167 -5.63 -12.85 -12.63
CA PHE A 167 -6.68 -11.88 -12.35
C PHE A 167 -6.93 -11.07 -13.65
N PRO A 168 -7.65 -11.62 -14.67
CA PRO A 168 -7.91 -10.92 -15.94
C PRO A 168 -8.73 -9.63 -15.75
N GLU A 169 -9.22 -9.45 -14.53
CA GLU A 169 -10.14 -8.46 -14.06
C GLU A 169 -9.45 -7.24 -13.40
N ILE A 170 -8.13 -7.28 -13.24
CA ILE A 170 -7.36 -6.13 -12.77
C ILE A 170 -7.08 -5.19 -13.95
N THR A 171 -7.42 -3.91 -13.78
CA THR A 171 -7.06 -2.86 -14.74
C THR A 171 -5.69 -2.30 -14.37
N TRP A 172 -4.70 -2.58 -15.21
CA TRP A 172 -3.33 -2.14 -14.99
C TRP A 172 -3.05 -0.79 -15.66
N GLN A 173 -2.46 0.13 -14.93
CA GLN A 173 -1.96 1.41 -15.42
C GLN A 173 -0.49 1.56 -15.07
N TRP A 174 0.28 2.11 -16.00
CA TRP A 174 1.73 2.25 -15.88
C TRP A 174 2.11 3.72 -16.04
N GLY A 175 3.01 4.19 -15.19
CA GLY A 175 3.51 5.56 -15.24
C GLY A 175 4.95 5.66 -14.74
N THR A 176 5.44 6.89 -14.62
CA THR A 176 6.79 7.18 -14.15
C THR A 176 6.75 8.27 -13.07
N TRP A 177 7.62 8.17 -12.07
CA TRP A 177 7.86 9.19 -11.05
C TRP A 177 9.35 9.54 -10.94
N GLN A 178 9.63 10.68 -10.33
CA GLN A 178 10.98 11.25 -10.13
C GLN A 178 11.28 11.41 -8.64
#